data_AF-A0A2N2D7X2-F1
#
_entry.id   AF-A0A2N2D7X2-F1
#
_cell.length_a   1.000
_cell.length_b   1.000
_cell.length_c   1.000
_cell.angle_alpha   90.00
_cell.angle_beta   90.00
_cell.angle_gamma   90.00
#
_symmetry.space_group_name_H-M   'P 1'
#
loop_
_entity.id
_entity.type
_entity.pdbx_description
1 polymer ?
#
loop_
_entity_poly.entity_id
_entity_poly.type
_entity_poly.pdbx_seq_one_letter_code
_entity_poly.pdbx_strand_id
1 'polypeptide(L)' 'MFGLTIVGNKVNRLDFDEKGISSIDTLGGAQEMLLINEFGMYNLILGSRKPDAKIFKWWITRASLL' A
#
# COMPACT_ATOMS: atom_id res chain seq x y z
N MET A 1 -2.36 7.20 12.61
CA MET A 1 -2.47 7.24 11.15
C MET A 1 -1.21 6.62 10.58
N PHE A 2 -1.30 5.41 10.00
CA PHE A 2 -0.13 4.73 9.43
C PHE A 2 0.40 5.58 8.28
N GLY A 3 1.40 6.41 8.57
CA GLY A 3 2.13 7.21 7.61
C GLY A 3 2.96 6.32 6.71
N LEU A 4 2.30 5.61 5.79
CA LEU A 4 2.96 5.04 4.64
C LEU A 4 3.20 6.19 3.66
N THR A 5 4.14 7.08 3.98
CA THR A 5 4.72 7.93 2.94
C THR A 5 5.29 6.97 1.90
N ILE A 6 4.72 6.97 0.69
CA ILE A 6 5.24 6.23 -0.45
C ILE A 6 6.51 6.97 -0.90
N VAL A 7 7.56 6.89 -0.08
CA VAL A 7 8.88 7.43 -0.40
C VAL A 7 9.53 6.48 -1.40
N GLY A 8 9.59 6.93 -2.65
CA GLY A 8 10.39 6.38 -3.75
C GLY A 8 9.85 5.08 -4.35
N ASN A 9 9.48 5.09 -5.64
CA ASN A 9 9.37 3.98 -6.62
C ASN A 9 8.94 2.55 -6.19
N LYS A 10 8.50 2.30 -4.95
CA LYS A 10 8.13 0.96 -4.46
C LYS A 10 6.85 0.44 -5.07
N VAL A 11 6.08 1.32 -5.67
CA VAL A 11 4.87 1.02 -6.45
C VAL A 11 5.21 0.54 -7.87
N ASN A 12 6.47 0.69 -8.31
CA ASN A 12 6.88 0.22 -9.63
C ASN A 12 6.95 -1.30 -9.72
N ARG A 13 7.14 -1.98 -8.59
CA ARG A 13 7.12 -3.45 -8.50
C ARG A 13 5.73 -4.06 -8.40
N LEU A 14 4.69 -3.23 -8.30
CA LEU A 14 3.31 -3.69 -8.35
C LEU A 14 2.92 -3.88 -9.81
N ASP A 15 2.09 -4.89 -10.05
CA ASP A 15 1.56 -5.19 -11.37
C ASP A 15 0.58 -4.11 -11.84
N PHE A 16 0.23 -4.15 -13.12
CA PHE A 16 -0.64 -3.13 -13.74
C PHE A 16 -2.04 -3.09 -13.10
N ASP A 17 -2.58 -4.24 -12.70
CA ASP A 17 -3.90 -4.38 -12.09
C ASP A 17 -3.92 -4.04 -10.59
N GLU A 18 -2.74 -3.93 -9.97
CA GLU A 18 -2.59 -3.61 -8.54
C GLU A 18 -2.52 -2.11 -8.25
N LYS A 19 -2.36 -1.27 -9.29
CA LYS A 19 -2.20 0.18 -9.16
C LYS A 19 -2.90 0.95 -10.26
N GLY A 20 -3.34 2.16 -9.96
CA GLY A 20 -3.92 3.09 -10.93
C GLY A 20 -3.80 4.54 -10.49
N ILE A 21 -4.00 5.47 -11.41
CA ILE A 21 -4.08 6.91 -11.10
C ILE A 21 -5.55 7.31 -11.14
N SER A 22 -6.00 8.05 -10.13
CA SER A 22 -7.32 8.67 -10.12
C SER A 22 -7.21 10.13 -9.71
N SER A 23 -8.05 10.96 -10.32
CA SER A 23 -8.31 12.31 -9.85
C SER A 23 -9.19 12.23 -8.60
N ILE A 24 -8.78 12.90 -7.54
CA ILE A 24 -9.51 12.97 -6.27
C ILE A 24 -9.65 14.43 -5.89
N ASP A 25 -10.87 14.85 -5.62
CA ASP A 25 -11.15 16.21 -5.17
C ASP A 25 -10.68 16.40 -3.73
N THR A 26 -9.86 17.42 -3.52
CA THR A 26 -9.35 17.81 -2.21
C THR A 26 -9.69 19.28 -1.94
N LEU A 27 -9.43 19.76 -0.71
CA LEU A 27 -9.58 21.18 -0.38
C LEU A 27 -8.68 22.10 -1.23
N GLY A 28 -7.62 21.56 -1.85
CA GLY A 28 -6.74 22.27 -2.78
C GLY A 28 -7.14 22.12 -4.25
N GLY A 29 -8.30 21.53 -4.55
CA GLY A 29 -8.73 21.16 -5.90
C GLY A 29 -8.48 19.69 -6.23
N ALA A 30 -8.74 19.33 -7.48
CA ALA A 30 -8.52 17.98 -8.00
C ALA A 30 -7.03 17.63 -8.00
N GLN A 31 -6.68 16.48 -7.42
CA GLN A 31 -5.32 15.97 -7.34
C GLN A 31 -5.25 14.55 -7.92
N GLU A 32 -4.28 14.29 -8.79
CA GLU A 32 -3.96 12.93 -9.23
C GLU A 32 -3.24 12.18 -8.12
N MET A 33 -3.84 11.09 -7.67
CA MET A 33 -3.26 10.21 -6.66
C MET A 33 -3.13 8.79 -7.18
N LEU A 34 -2.03 8.15 -6.79
CA LEU A 34 -1.86 6.72 -7.01
C LEU A 34 -2.73 5.94 -6.02
N LEU A 35 -3.62 5.14 -6.54
CA LEU A 35 -4.41 4.16 -5.82
C LEU A 35 -3.79 2.78 -6.00
N ILE A 36 -3.88 1.97 -4.95
CA ILE A 36 -3.53 0.55 -5.00
C ILE A 36 -4.69 -0.25 -4.45
N ASN A 37 -4.91 -1.44 -5.00
CA ASN A 37 -5.91 -2.36 -4.46
C ASN A 37 -5.35 -3.14 -3.25
N GLU A 38 -6.17 -4.04 -2.70
CA GLU A 38 -5.80 -4.85 -1.53
C GLU A 38 -4.57 -5.74 -1.80
N PHE A 39 -4.51 -6.38 -2.97
CA PHE A 39 -3.37 -7.21 -3.38
C PHE A 39 -2.07 -6.40 -3.41
N GLY A 40 -2.09 -5.24 -4.06
CA GLY A 40 -0.95 -4.33 -4.09
C GLY A 40 -0.53 -3.84 -2.70
N MET A 41 -1.51 -3.54 -1.84
CA MET A 41 -1.25 -3.18 -0.44
C MET A 41 -0.53 -4.31 0.32
N TYR A 42 -1.02 -5.55 0.22
CA TYR A 42 -0.38 -6.70 0.84
C TYR A 42 1.03 -6.89 0.31
N ASN A 43 1.24 -6.85 -1.00
CA ASN A 43 2.55 -6.96 -1.63
C ASN A 43 3.54 -5.91 -1.09
N LEU A 44 3.10 -4.66 -0.93
CA LEU A 44 3.93 -3.61 -0.35
C LEU A 44 4.30 -3.87 1.12
N ILE A 45 3.34 -4.31 1.93
CA ILE A 45 3.55 -4.54 3.37
C ILE A 45 4.40 -5.80 3.60
N LEU A 46 4.10 -6.90 2.93
CA LEU A 46 4.86 -8.15 3.01
C LEU A 46 6.31 -7.96 2.53
N GLY A 47 6.53 -7.14 1.50
CA GLY A 47 7.86 -6.75 1.02
C GLY A 47 8.54 -5.61 1.80
N SER A 48 7.92 -5.06 2.85
CA SER A 48 8.48 -3.94 3.62
C SER A 48 9.49 -4.41 4.68
N ARG A 49 10.54 -3.60 4.88
CA ARG A 49 11.56 -3.78 5.93
C ARG A 49 11.30 -2.95 7.20
N LYS A 50 10.21 -2.16 7.23
CA LYS A 50 9.85 -1.35 8.41
C LYS A 50 9.44 -2.26 9.58
N PRO A 51 9.79 -1.92 10.83
CA PRO A 51 9.38 -2.70 12.01
C PRO A 51 7.86 -2.90 12.10
N ASP A 52 7.06 -1.87 11.78
CA ASP A 52 5.60 -1.95 11.84
C ASP A 52 5.02 -2.99 10.87
N ALA A 53 5.66 -3.17 9.71
CA ALA A 53 5.25 -4.18 8.74
C ALA A 53 5.50 -5.60 9.27
N LYS A 54 6.46 -5.80 10.18
CA LYS A 54 6.69 -7.10 10.82
C LYS A 54 5.46 -7.47 11.64
N ILE A 55 4.92 -6.56 12.44
CA ILE A 55 3.72 -6.80 13.27
C ILE A 55 2.55 -7.25 12.38
N PHE A 56 2.31 -6.55 11.27
CA PHE A 56 1.26 -6.90 10.33
C PHE A 56 1.47 -8.29 9.70
N LYS A 57 2.69 -8.62 9.28
CA LYS A 57 3.04 -9.96 8.75
C LYS A 57 2.72 -11.06 9.75
N TRP A 58 3.09 -10.87 11.03
CA TRP A 58 2.78 -11.84 12.08
C TRP A 58 1.29 -12.00 12.30
N TRP A 59 0.55 -10.89 12.33
CA TRP A 59 -0.90 -10.91 12.53
C TRP A 59 -1.63 -11.65 11.41
N ILE A 60 -1.33 -11.33 10.14
CA ILE A 60 -2.04 -11.94 9.00
C ILE A 60 -1.71 -13.42 8.86
N THR A 61 -0.45 -13.83 9.11
CA THR A 61 -0.06 -15.25 9.09
C THR A 61 -0.84 -16.06 10.13
N ARG A 62 -1.08 -15.47 11.31
CA ARG A 62 -1.90 -16.12 12.36
C ARG A 62 -3.38 -16.13 12.03
N ALA A 63 -3.90 -15.06 11.43
CA ALA A 63 -5.30 -14.97 11.05
C ALA A 63 -5.67 -15.97 9.95
N SER A 64 -4.76 -16.24 9.01
CA SER A 64 -4.99 -17.19 7.90
C SER A 64 -4.76 -18.66 8.27
N LEU A 65 -4.20 -18.95 9.46
CA LEU A 65 -4.01 -20.31 9.97
C LEU A 65 -5.19 -20.80 10.83
N LEU A 66 -6.30 -20.05 10.84
CA LEU A 66 -7.58 -20.37 11.46
C LEU A 66 -8.63 -20.59 10.37
#